data_AF-S9S7U8-F1
#
_entry.id   AF-S9S7U8-F1
#
_cell.length_a   1.000
_cell.length_b   1.000
_cell.length_c   1.000
_cell.angle_alpha   90.00
_cell.angle_beta   90.00
_cell.angle_gamma   90.00
#
_symmetry.space_group_name_H-M   'P 1'
#
loop_
_entity.id
_entity.type
_entity.pdbx_description
1 polymer ?
#
loop_
_entity_poly.entity_id
_entity_poly.type
_entity_poly.pdbx_seq_one_letter_code
_entity_poly.pdbx_strand_id
1 'polypeptide(L)'
;MEQLDFSMLDTMTEADECRFMDAFTQALANDSGDVAKEHLAAGRSVYFGDDQFPDAVVKEYPDGRRQLVTFVDDDEIILRDL
;
A
#
# COMPACT_ATOMS: atom_id res chain seq x y z
N MET A 1 8.12 3.03 19.14
CA MET A 1 7.62 2.09 18.12
C MET A 1 8.77 1.15 17.84
N GLU A 2 8.62 -0.15 18.09
CA GLU A 2 9.65 -1.12 17.68
C GLU A 2 9.85 -1.00 16.18
N GLN A 3 11.11 -0.91 15.75
CA GLN A 3 11.45 -0.88 14.34
C GLN A 3 11.20 -2.29 13.80
N LEU A 4 10.20 -2.44 12.93
CA LEU A 4 9.90 -3.71 12.29
C LEU A 4 11.15 -4.18 11.51
N ASP A 5 11.67 -5.34 11.87
CA ASP A 5 12.80 -5.96 11.17
C ASP A 5 12.26 -6.91 10.11
N PHE A 6 12.44 -6.53 8.85
CA PHE A 6 12.05 -7.34 7.69
C PHE A 6 13.15 -8.32 7.27
N SER A 7 14.33 -8.29 7.89
CA SER A 7 15.48 -9.11 7.49
C SER A 7 15.30 -10.59 7.77
N MET A 8 14.40 -10.94 8.70
CA MET A 8 14.18 -12.32 9.12
C MET A 8 12.98 -13.00 8.47
N LEU A 9 12.22 -12.31 7.61
CA LEU A 9 10.96 -12.80 7.02
C LEU A 9 11.04 -14.22 6.45
N ASP A 10 12.16 -14.56 5.78
CA ASP A 10 12.35 -15.87 5.12
C ASP A 10 12.73 -17.01 6.09
N THR A 11 12.99 -16.69 7.36
CA THR A 11 13.49 -17.64 8.37
C THR A 11 12.69 -17.63 9.68
N MET A 12 11.52 -16.99 9.68
CA MET A 12 10.68 -16.87 10.88
C MET A 12 10.10 -18.22 11.27
N THR A 13 10.00 -18.47 12.57
CA THR A 13 9.12 -19.53 13.06
C THR A 13 7.67 -19.03 13.04
N GLU A 14 6.69 -19.94 13.06
CA GLU A 14 5.26 -19.55 13.14
C GLU A 14 4.97 -18.58 14.30
N ALA A 15 5.66 -18.76 15.45
CA ALA A 15 5.51 -17.90 16.61
C ALA A 15 6.10 -16.50 16.39
N ASP A 16 7.18 -16.38 15.62
CA ASP A 16 7.76 -15.10 15.26
C ASP A 16 6.89 -14.39 14.21
N GLU A 17 6.38 -15.13 13.23
CA GLU A 17 5.42 -14.61 12.24
C GLU A 17 4.19 -14.00 12.90
N CYS A 18 3.59 -14.69 13.88
CA CYS A 18 2.43 -14.17 14.61
C CYS A 18 2.74 -12.82 15.28
N ARG A 19 3.90 -12.72 15.97
CA ARG A 19 4.31 -11.47 16.63
C ARG A 19 4.57 -10.36 15.62
N PHE A 20 5.22 -10.68 14.51
CA PHE A 20 5.46 -9.72 13.44
C PHE A 20 4.15 -9.23 12.85
N MET A 21 3.21 -10.12 12.55
CA MET A 21 1.91 -9.75 11.99
C MET A 21 1.10 -8.85 12.94
N ASP A 22 1.13 -9.12 14.25
CA ASP A 22 0.50 -8.26 15.25
C ASP A 22 1.14 -6.87 15.26
N ALA A 23 2.48 -6.80 15.31
CA ALA A 23 3.22 -5.53 15.30
C ALA A 23 3.05 -4.75 13.99
N PHE A 24 3.04 -5.44 12.85
CA PHE A 24 2.85 -4.89 11.52
C PHE A 24 1.44 -4.32 11.36
N THR A 25 0.41 -5.08 11.78
CA THR A 25 -0.99 -4.62 11.76
C THR A 25 -1.18 -3.41 12.67
N GLN A 26 -0.58 -3.42 13.86
CA GLN A 26 -0.57 -2.27 14.77
C GLN A 26 0.10 -1.05 14.14
N ALA A 27 1.24 -1.23 13.45
CA ALA A 27 1.94 -0.15 12.77
C ALA A 27 1.10 0.45 11.63
N LEU A 28 0.51 -0.39 10.77
CA LEU A 28 -0.38 0.05 9.69
C LEU A 28 -1.61 0.79 10.21
N ALA A 29 -2.24 0.31 11.27
CA ALA A 29 -3.41 0.95 11.87
C ALA A 29 -3.10 2.36 12.44
N ASN A 30 -1.83 2.64 12.72
CA ASN A 30 -1.36 3.94 13.22
C ASN A 30 -0.55 4.71 12.18
N ASP A 31 -0.53 4.29 10.91
CA ASP A 31 0.16 5.00 9.85
C ASP A 31 -0.51 6.35 9.56
N SER A 32 0.30 7.39 9.47
CA SER A 32 -0.19 8.76 9.23
C SER A 32 -0.38 9.06 7.74
N GLY A 33 0.07 8.17 6.85
CA GLY A 33 0.07 8.36 5.40
C GLY A 33 1.05 9.43 4.91
N ASP A 34 1.99 9.88 5.75
CA ASP A 34 2.82 11.05 5.42
C ASP A 34 3.75 10.80 4.23
N VAL A 35 4.26 9.57 4.07
CA VAL A 35 5.07 9.20 2.89
C VAL A 35 4.25 9.28 1.60
N ALA A 36 3.00 8.80 1.61
CA ALA A 36 2.12 8.90 0.45
C ALA A 36 1.85 10.38 0.08
N LYS A 37 1.59 11.23 1.08
CA LYS A 37 1.43 12.68 0.89
C LYS A 37 2.68 13.33 0.32
N GLU A 38 3.86 12.93 0.78
CA GLU A 38 5.15 13.45 0.32
C GLU A 38 5.41 13.08 -1.15
N HIS A 39 5.02 11.87 -1.57
CA HIS A 39 5.06 11.46 -2.98
C HIS A 39 4.12 12.30 -3.86
N LEU A 40 2.87 12.50 -3.41
CA LEU A 40 1.90 13.34 -4.13
C LEU A 40 2.39 14.78 -4.25
N ALA A 41 2.93 15.35 -3.16
CA ALA A 41 3.53 16.68 -3.16
C ALA A 41 4.74 16.80 -4.10
N ALA A 42 5.48 15.70 -4.29
CA ALA A 42 6.59 15.61 -5.24
C ALA A 42 6.14 15.35 -6.70
N GLY A 43 4.83 15.35 -6.99
CA GLY A 43 4.29 15.16 -8.33
C GLY A 43 4.24 13.69 -8.79
N ARG A 44 4.36 12.73 -7.86
CA ARG A 44 4.31 11.29 -8.15
C ARG A 44 2.94 10.73 -7.80
N SER A 45 2.35 9.95 -8.71
CA SER A 45 1.14 9.18 -8.39
C SER A 45 1.42 8.10 -7.35
N VAL A 46 0.40 7.79 -6.56
CA VAL A 46 0.42 6.71 -5.57
C VAL A 46 -0.65 5.67 -5.95
N TYR A 47 -0.34 4.40 -5.74
CA TYR A 47 -1.23 3.27 -5.99
C TYR A 47 -1.52 2.56 -4.68
N PHE A 48 -2.78 2.26 -4.41
CA PHE A 48 -3.18 1.52 -3.22
C PHE A 48 -4.41 0.64 -3.49
N GLY A 49 -4.52 -0.47 -2.76
CA GLY A 49 -5.71 -1.31 -2.76
C GLY A 49 -6.82 -0.67 -1.92
N ASP A 50 -8.06 -0.91 -2.32
CA ASP A 50 -9.26 -0.46 -1.60
C ASP A 50 -10.22 -1.65 -1.51
N ASP A 51 -10.72 -1.96 -0.31
CA ASP A 51 -11.63 -3.08 -0.06
C ASP A 51 -12.92 -3.00 -0.91
N GLN A 52 -13.30 -1.81 -1.37
CA GLN A 52 -14.41 -1.63 -2.31
C GLN A 52 -14.12 -2.19 -3.70
N PHE A 53 -12.84 -2.36 -4.07
CA PHE A 53 -12.38 -2.77 -5.40
C PHE A 53 -11.30 -3.87 -5.30
N PRO A 54 -11.65 -5.09 -4.87
CA PRO A 54 -10.68 -6.15 -4.58
C PRO A 54 -9.88 -6.63 -5.81
N ASP A 55 -10.43 -6.48 -7.02
CA ASP A 55 -9.80 -6.92 -8.28
C ASP A 55 -9.06 -5.79 -9.01
N ALA A 56 -8.87 -4.63 -8.37
CA ALA A 56 -8.27 -3.45 -8.97
C ALA A 56 -7.50 -2.63 -7.93
N VAL A 57 -6.79 -1.59 -8.40
CA VAL A 57 -6.09 -0.66 -7.52
C VAL A 57 -6.50 0.77 -7.83
N VAL A 58 -6.53 1.61 -6.79
CA VAL A 58 -6.76 3.05 -6.92
C VAL A 58 -5.43 3.72 -7.21
N LYS A 59 -5.39 4.50 -8.29
CA LYS A 59 -4.31 5.42 -8.63
C LYS A 59 -4.74 6.83 -8.25
N GLU A 60 -4.07 7.41 -7.26
CA GLU A 60 -4.22 8.81 -6.87
C GLU A 60 -3.16 9.67 -7.55
N TYR A 61 -3.61 10.75 -8.18
CA TYR A 61 -2.77 11.73 -8.83
C TYR A 61 -2.45 12.90 -7.88
N PRO A 62 -1.33 13.62 -8.11
CA PRO A 62 -0.95 14.81 -7.33
C PRO A 62 -2.02 15.92 -7.26
N ASP A 63 -2.90 15.98 -8.25
CA ASP A 63 -4.01 16.94 -8.33
C ASP A 63 -5.26 16.49 -7.55
N GLY A 64 -5.20 15.33 -6.89
CA GLY A 64 -6.30 14.73 -6.15
C GLY A 64 -7.27 13.90 -7.00
N ARG A 65 -7.07 13.83 -8.32
CA ARG A 65 -7.86 12.94 -9.18
C ARG A 65 -7.57 11.50 -8.82
N ARG A 66 -8.59 10.63 -8.89
CA ARG A 66 -8.45 9.19 -8.66
C ARG A 66 -8.97 8.41 -9.83
N GLN A 67 -8.31 7.29 -10.12
CA GLN A 67 -8.72 6.33 -11.13
C GLN A 67 -8.63 4.93 -10.58
N LEU A 68 -9.55 4.08 -11.01
CA LEU A 68 -9.46 2.65 -10.80
C LEU A 68 -8.70 2.05 -11.99
N VAL A 69 -7.62 1.32 -11.71
CA VAL A 69 -6.75 0.70 -12.72
C VAL A 69 -6.50 -0.77 -12.41
N THR A 70 -6.13 -1.54 -13.41
CA THR A 70 -5.63 -2.92 -13.29
C THR A 70 -4.37 -3.09 -14.13
N PHE A 71 -3.65 -4.20 -13.94
CA PHE A 71 -2.42 -4.50 -14.68
C PHE A 71 -2.58 -5.83 -15.43
N VAL A 72 -2.33 -5.81 -16.74
CA VAL A 72 -2.34 -7.01 -17.60
C VAL A 72 -1.05 -7.01 -18.38
N ASP A 73 -0.26 -8.08 -18.28
CA ASP A 73 1.05 -8.19 -18.96
C ASP A 73 1.97 -6.97 -18.74
N ASP A 74 2.01 -6.47 -17.50
CA ASP A 74 2.72 -5.25 -17.07
C ASP A 74 2.17 -3.91 -17.61
N ASP A 75 1.12 -3.94 -18.43
CA ASP A 75 0.45 -2.74 -18.93
C ASP A 75 -0.63 -2.26 -17.94
N GLU A 76 -0.58 -0.97 -17.59
CA GLU A 76 -1.62 -0.30 -16.80
C GLU A 76 -2.87 -0.05 -17.67
N ILE A 77 -3.99 -0.63 -17.27
CA ILE A 77 -5.29 -0.43 -17.91
C ILE A 77 -6.19 0.39 -16.98
N ILE A 78 -6.63 1.56 -17.47
CA ILE A 78 -7.59 2.40 -16.75
C ILE A 78 -8.99 1.81 -16.92
N LEU A 79 -9.64 1.49 -15.80
CA LEU A 79 -11.01 0.96 -15.78
C LEU A 79 -12.03 2.11 -15.76
N ARG A 80 -11.85 3.10 -14.88
CA ARG A 80 -12.70 4.30 -14.77
C ARG A 80 -12.09 5.37 -13.86
N ASP A 81 -12.60 6.60 -13.96
CA ASP A 81 -12.40 7.64 -12.94
C ASP A 81 -13.25 7.33 -11.68
N LEU A 82 -12.78 7.79 -10.52
CA LEU A 82 -13.43 7.65 -9.21
C LEU A 82 -13.87 8.99 -8.63
#